data_AF-A0A813FM52-F1
#
_entry.id   AF-A0A813FM52-F1
#
_cell.length_a   1.000
_cell.length_b   1.000
_cell.length_c   1.000
_cell.angle_alpha   90.00
_cell.angle_beta   90.00
_cell.angle_gamma   90.00
#
_symmetry.space_group_name_H-M   'P 1'
#
loop_
_entity.id
_entity.type
_entity.pdbx_description
1 polymer ?
#
loop_
_entity_poly.entity_id
_entity_poly.type
_entity_poly.pdbx_seq_one_letter_code
_entity_poly.pdbx_strand_id
1 'polypeptide(L)'
;MAVPEAIADEMQEKILSMGQLHLSLMERFKTEGVQFFHLTAKTHFAIHSIMFSRYIHPALVWCFKGEMMMARTQRIWKSCLAGAKQWQVGLKVAVKYRHGLHLRYKANII
;
A
#
# COMPACT_ATOMS: atom_id res chain seq x y z
N MET A 1 1.30 14.68 11.25
CA MET A 1 2.05 15.74 10.55
C MET A 1 1.73 15.62 9.07
N ALA A 2 1.35 16.69 8.40
CA ALA A 2 1.12 16.73 6.95
C ALA A 2 2.35 17.31 6.24
N VAL A 3 2.48 17.05 4.94
CA VAL A 3 3.53 17.66 4.11
C VAL A 3 3.10 19.10 3.76
N PRO A 4 4.01 20.10 3.79
CA PRO A 4 3.71 21.45 3.31
C PRO A 4 3.16 21.45 1.88
N GLU A 5 2.19 22.32 1.59
CA GLU A 5 1.41 22.30 0.34
C GLU A 5 2.27 22.36 -0.92
N ALA A 6 3.20 23.30 -1.00
CA ALA A 6 4.11 23.42 -2.15
C ALA A 6 4.93 22.14 -2.41
N ILE A 7 5.36 21.46 -1.35
CA ILE A 7 6.09 20.19 -1.44
C ILE A 7 5.12 19.06 -1.85
N ALA A 8 3.90 19.05 -1.32
CA ALA A 8 2.90 18.04 -1.66
C ALA A 8 2.49 18.09 -3.13
N ASP A 9 2.41 19.29 -3.72
CA ASP A 9 2.09 19.46 -5.14
C ASP A 9 3.27 19.03 -6.03
N GLU A 10 4.51 19.42 -5.70
CA GLU A 10 5.72 18.93 -6.38
C GLU A 10 5.82 17.39 -6.33
N MET A 11 5.48 16.78 -5.19
CA MET A 11 5.48 15.33 -5.03
C MET A 11 4.41 14.66 -5.90
N GLN A 12 3.23 15.28 -6.04
CA GLN A 12 2.15 14.77 -6.90
C GLN A 12 2.56 14.77 -8.37
N GLU A 13 3.20 15.83 -8.85
CA GLU A 13 3.72 15.86 -10.22
C GLU A 13 4.74 14.74 -10.43
N LYS A 14 5.71 14.60 -9.52
CA LYS A 14 6.76 13.58 -9.60
C LYS A 14 6.21 12.15 -9.61
N ILE A 15 5.22 11.83 -8.75
CA ILE A 15 4.68 10.46 -8.69
C ILE A 15 3.89 10.11 -9.95
N LEU A 16 3.21 11.08 -10.56
CA LEU A 16 2.51 10.90 -11.83
C LEU A 16 3.51 10.74 -12.99
N SER A 17 4.56 11.56 -13.05
CA SER A 17 5.65 11.39 -14.03
C SER A 17 6.34 10.05 -13.89
N MET A 18 6.59 9.58 -12.66
CA MET A 18 7.13 8.25 -12.40
C MET A 18 6.18 7.14 -12.92
N GLY A 19 4.88 7.28 -12.69
CA GLY A 19 3.86 6.35 -13.18
C GLY A 19 3.81 6.30 -14.70
N GLN A 20 3.87 7.45 -15.37
CA GLN A 20 3.94 7.55 -16.82
C GLN A 20 5.21 6.91 -17.38
N LEU A 21 6.38 7.19 -16.80
CA LEU A 21 7.64 6.58 -17.20
C LEU A 21 7.58 5.05 -17.07
N HIS A 22 7.03 4.54 -15.97
CA HIS A 22 6.84 3.09 -15.77
C HIS A 22 5.97 2.46 -16.87
N LEU A 23 4.88 3.13 -17.24
CA LEU A 23 4.00 2.68 -18.33
C LEU A 23 4.73 2.66 -19.68
N SER A 24 5.45 3.72 -20.00
CA SER A 24 6.21 3.82 -21.26
C SER A 24 7.29 2.74 -21.35
N LEU A 25 8.03 2.49 -20.27
CA LEU A 25 9.03 1.42 -20.21
C LEU A 25 8.39 0.04 -20.33
N MET A 26 7.27 -0.19 -19.63
CA MET A 26 6.54 -1.46 -19.71
C MET A 26 6.11 -1.76 -21.14
N GLU A 27 5.53 -0.79 -21.86
CA GLU A 27 5.11 -0.97 -23.24
C GLU A 27 6.31 -1.19 -24.18
N ARG A 28 7.40 -0.43 -24.00
CA ARG A 28 8.62 -0.57 -24.79
C ARG A 28 9.20 -1.98 -24.69
N PHE A 29 9.38 -2.52 -23.49
CA PHE A 29 9.98 -3.84 -23.30
C PHE A 29 9.03 -4.98 -23.64
N LYS A 30 7.71 -4.77 -23.52
CA LYS A 30 6.71 -5.73 -23.96
C LYS A 30 6.84 -6.04 -25.46
N THR A 31 7.15 -5.04 -26.29
CA THR A 31 7.42 -5.26 -27.73
C THR A 31 8.67 -6.10 -28.01
N GLU A 32 9.61 -6.17 -27.07
CA GLU A 32 10.81 -6.99 -27.14
C GLU A 32 10.60 -8.40 -26.55
N GLY A 33 9.36 -8.72 -26.12
CA GLY A 33 9.03 -9.99 -25.49
C GLY A 33 9.52 -10.13 -24.05
N VAL A 34 9.94 -9.03 -23.40
CA VAL A 34 10.47 -9.04 -22.04
C VAL A 34 9.61 -8.19 -21.10
N GLN A 35 9.41 -8.66 -19.86
CA GLN A 35 8.61 -7.97 -18.85
C GLN A 35 9.47 -7.52 -17.66
N PHE A 36 10.23 -6.45 -17.84
CA PHE A 36 11.04 -5.87 -16.75
C PHE A 36 10.23 -4.95 -15.82
N PHE A 37 9.25 -4.23 -16.37
CA PHE A 37 8.47 -3.23 -15.64
C PHE A 37 7.03 -3.68 -15.48
N HIS A 38 6.46 -3.42 -14.30
CA HIS A 38 5.08 -3.76 -14.00
C HIS A 38 4.42 -2.63 -13.21
N LEU A 39 3.21 -2.25 -13.62
CA LEU A 39 2.32 -1.53 -12.73
C LEU A 39 1.68 -2.51 -11.76
N THR A 40 2.00 -2.36 -10.49
CA THR A 40 1.45 -3.22 -9.43
C THR A 40 0.50 -2.43 -8.55
N ALA A 41 -0.25 -3.15 -7.71
CA ALA A 41 -1.02 -2.51 -6.64
C ALA A 41 -0.14 -1.60 -5.76
N LYS A 42 1.16 -1.91 -5.60
CA LYS A 42 2.10 -1.05 -4.85
C LYS A 42 2.29 0.31 -5.53
N THR A 43 2.37 0.36 -6.86
CA THR A 43 2.46 1.61 -7.62
C THR A 43 1.21 2.46 -7.39
N HIS A 44 0.03 1.84 -7.44
CA HIS A 44 -1.24 2.51 -7.16
C HIS A 44 -1.32 3.04 -5.71
N PHE A 45 -0.93 2.24 -4.71
CA PHE A 45 -0.90 2.69 -3.32
C PHE A 45 0.17 3.77 -3.07
N ALA A 46 1.27 3.78 -3.83
CA ALA A 46 2.28 4.82 -3.74
C ALA A 46 1.72 6.15 -4.24
N ILE A 47 1.03 6.14 -5.39
CA ILE A 47 0.31 7.30 -5.92
C ILE A 47 -0.67 7.82 -4.86
N HIS A 48 -1.54 6.98 -4.30
CA HIS A 48 -2.47 7.41 -3.26
C HIS A 48 -1.78 7.98 -2.01
N SER A 49 -0.68 7.38 -1.57
CA SER A 49 0.07 7.86 -0.40
C SER A 49 0.60 9.29 -0.61
N ILE A 50 0.97 9.62 -1.85
CA ILE A 50 1.43 10.96 -2.22
C ILE A 50 0.24 11.93 -2.44
N MET A 51 -0.85 11.48 -3.06
CA MET A 51 -2.07 12.30 -3.22
C MET A 51 -2.65 12.75 -1.87
N PHE A 52 -2.53 11.92 -0.83
CA PHE A 52 -2.98 12.26 0.52
C PHE A 52 -1.91 12.97 1.37
N SER A 53 -0.72 13.24 0.82
CA SER A 53 0.42 13.80 1.56
C SER A 53 0.14 15.17 2.20
N ARG A 54 -0.72 15.97 1.57
CA ARG A 54 -1.22 17.27 2.07
C ARG A 54 -2.06 17.16 3.35
N TYR A 55 -2.60 15.98 3.65
CA TYR A 55 -3.40 15.74 4.85
C TYR A 55 -2.65 14.88 5.88
N ILE A 56 -1.80 13.97 5.42
CA ILE A 56 -1.05 13.05 6.27
C ILE A 56 0.28 12.68 5.63
N HIS A 57 1.37 12.76 6.39
CA HIS A 57 2.71 12.44 5.89
C HIS A 57 2.74 11.01 5.30
N PRO A 58 3.24 10.82 4.05
CA PRO A 58 3.22 9.52 3.35
C PRO A 58 3.81 8.36 4.14
N ALA A 59 4.86 8.61 4.93
CA ALA A 59 5.48 7.60 5.79
C ALA A 59 4.59 7.08 6.94
N LEU A 60 3.41 7.67 7.16
CA LEU A 60 2.41 7.21 8.13
C LEU A 60 1.32 6.35 7.48
N VAL A 61 1.03 6.58 6.19
CA VAL A 61 0.01 5.83 5.43
C VAL A 61 0.60 4.71 4.59
N TRP A 62 1.90 4.74 4.34
CA TRP A 62 2.60 3.70 3.59
C TRP A 62 2.56 2.37 4.34
N CYS A 63 1.63 1.51 3.94
CA CYS A 63 1.39 0.18 4.51
C CYS A 63 2.49 -0.83 4.20
N PHE A 64 3.49 -0.47 3.38
CA PHE A 64 4.71 -1.24 3.15
C PHE A 64 5.93 -0.68 3.90
N LYS A 65 5.76 0.27 4.83
CA LYS A 65 6.86 0.74 5.68
C LYS A 65 7.28 -0.39 6.61
N GLY A 66 8.41 -1.02 6.28
CA GLY A 66 8.83 -2.29 6.87
C GLY A 66 7.92 -3.42 6.40
N GLU A 67 8.39 -4.25 5.48
CA GLU A 67 7.63 -5.38 4.90
C GLU A 67 6.99 -6.33 5.93
N MET A 68 7.38 -6.21 7.20
CA MET A 68 6.76 -6.90 8.32
C MET A 68 5.26 -6.73 8.44
N MET A 69 4.67 -5.55 8.19
CA MET A 69 3.22 -5.38 8.43
C MET A 69 2.40 -6.27 7.50
N MET A 70 2.70 -6.26 6.19
CA MET A 70 2.07 -7.16 5.23
C MET A 70 2.43 -8.62 5.52
N ALA A 71 3.70 -8.94 5.80
CA ALA A 71 4.08 -10.31 6.14
C ALA A 71 3.32 -10.85 7.37
N ARG A 72 3.15 -10.03 8.42
CA ARG A 72 2.42 -10.38 9.65
C ARG A 72 0.91 -10.50 9.41
N THR A 73 0.33 -9.62 8.59
CA THR A 73 -1.12 -9.58 8.35
C THR A 73 -1.58 -10.52 7.24
N GLN A 74 -0.69 -11.01 6.38
CA GLN A 74 -1.04 -11.90 5.25
C GLN A 74 -1.79 -13.16 5.71
N ARG A 75 -1.39 -13.76 6.84
CA ARG A 75 -2.06 -14.95 7.39
C ARG A 75 -3.51 -14.63 7.80
N ILE A 76 -3.73 -13.47 8.41
CA ILE A 76 -5.06 -13.00 8.80
C ILE A 76 -5.89 -12.67 7.55
N TRP A 77 -5.28 -12.04 6.54
CA TRP A 77 -5.87 -11.81 5.22
C TRP A 77 -6.40 -13.08 4.58
N LYS A 78 -5.55 -14.11 4.46
CA LYS A 78 -5.94 -15.41 3.89
C LYS A 78 -7.11 -16.04 4.66
N SER A 79 -7.14 -15.90 5.99
CA SER A 79 -8.26 -16.39 6.83
C SER A 79 -9.59 -15.66 6.62
N CYS A 80 -9.59 -14.52 5.92
CA CYS A 80 -10.78 -13.71 5.67
C CYS A 80 -11.29 -13.83 4.23
N LEU A 81 -10.60 -14.57 3.34
CA LEU A 81 -10.98 -14.72 1.94
C LEU A 81 -12.19 -15.65 1.76
N ALA A 82 -12.30 -16.70 2.58
CA ALA A 82 -13.40 -17.64 2.49
C ALA A 82 -14.74 -16.97 2.84
N GLY A 83 -15.69 -16.99 1.89
CA GLY A 83 -17.05 -16.48 2.09
C GLY A 83 -17.15 -14.95 2.25
N ALA A 84 -16.14 -14.17 1.85
CA ALA A 84 -16.18 -12.71 1.87
C ALA A 84 -16.05 -12.14 0.45
N LYS A 85 -16.84 -11.11 0.14
CA LYS A 85 -16.65 -10.34 -1.09
C LYS A 85 -15.35 -9.53 -0.99
N GLN A 86 -14.65 -9.32 -2.11
CA GLN A 86 -13.31 -8.73 -2.13
C GLN A 86 -13.22 -7.39 -1.37
N TRP A 87 -14.22 -6.53 -1.51
CA TRP A 87 -14.30 -5.24 -0.81
C TRP A 87 -14.54 -5.34 0.71
N GLN A 88 -15.05 -6.48 1.20
CA GLN A 88 -15.28 -6.72 2.63
C GLN A 88 -14.05 -7.26 3.35
N VAL A 89 -13.08 -7.84 2.61
CA VAL A 89 -11.93 -8.52 3.20
C VAL A 89 -11.09 -7.56 4.03
N GLY A 90 -10.86 -6.34 3.54
CA GLY A 90 -10.08 -5.32 4.27
C GLY A 90 -10.66 -5.01 5.65
N LEU A 91 -11.99 -4.82 5.74
CA LEU A 91 -12.67 -4.56 7.01
C LEU A 91 -12.57 -5.77 7.96
N LYS A 92 -12.82 -6.98 7.46
CA LYS A 92 -12.72 -8.22 8.28
C LYS A 92 -11.31 -8.42 8.84
N VAL A 93 -10.29 -8.15 8.03
CA VAL A 93 -8.88 -8.23 8.48
C VAL A 93 -8.60 -7.20 9.56
N ALA A 94 -9.03 -5.95 9.39
CA ALA A 94 -8.78 -4.89 10.38
C ALA A 94 -9.37 -5.25 11.75
N VAL A 95 -10.58 -5.83 11.77
CA VAL A 95 -11.23 -6.30 12.99
C VAL A 95 -10.47 -7.47 13.63
N LYS A 96 -10.14 -8.52 12.85
CA LYS A 96 -9.37 -9.67 13.37
C LYS A 96 -7.99 -9.27 13.87
N TYR A 97 -7.29 -8.39 13.16
CA TYR A 97 -5.97 -7.90 13.55
C TYR A 97 -6.02 -7.15 14.88
N ARG A 98 -7.00 -6.26 15.05
CA ARG A 98 -7.22 -5.53 16.31
C ARG A 98 -7.48 -6.48 17.48
N HIS A 99 -8.34 -7.48 17.31
CA HIS A 99 -8.58 -8.49 18.34
C HIS A 99 -7.31 -9.30 18.66
N GLY A 100 -6.54 -9.70 17.63
CA GLY A 100 -5.28 -10.39 17.81
C GLY A 100 -4.25 -9.58 18.62
N LEU A 101 -4.13 -8.28 18.35
CA LEU A 101 -3.27 -7.38 19.12
C LEU A 101 -3.73 -7.26 20.59
N HIS A 102 -5.05 -7.14 20.82
CA HIS A 102 -5.61 -7.08 22.17
C HIS A 102 -5.33 -8.35 22.98
N LEU A 103 -5.48 -9.52 22.37
CA LEU A 103 -5.17 -10.80 23.01
C LEU A 103 -3.68 -10.92 23.34
N ARG A 104 -2.79 -10.48 22.43
CA ARG A 104 -1.34 -10.46 22.70
C ARG A 104 -0.96 -9.51 23.82
N TYR A 105 -1.59 -8.33 23.88
CA TYR A 105 -1.40 -7.37 24.96
C TYR A 105 -1.83 -7.97 26.31
N LYS A 106 -3.03 -8.58 26.38
CA LYS A 106 -3.51 -9.25 27.60
C LYS A 106 -2.64 -10.42 28.04
N ALA A 107 -1.97 -11.10 27.10
CA ALA A 107 -1.09 -12.22 27.38
C ALA A 107 0.34 -11.81 27.75
N ASN A 108 0.67 -10.51 27.82
CA ASN A 108 2.04 -9.99 28.04
C ASN A 108 3.09 -10.52 27.04
N ILE A 109 2.71 -10.73 25.77
CA ILE A 109 3.62 -11.20 24.69
C ILE A 109 4.02 -10.03 23.77
N ILE A 110 4.18 -8.85 24.35
CA ILE A 110 4.63 -7.61 23.70
C ILE A 110 5.47 -6.84 24.70
#